data_AF-A0A963VMS8-F1
#
_entry.id   AF-A0A963VMS8-F1
#
_cell.length_a   1.000
_cell.length_b   1.000
_cell.length_c   1.000
_cell.angle_alpha   90.00
_cell.angle_beta   90.00
_cell.angle_gamma   90.00
#
_symmetry.space_group_name_H-M   'P 1'
#
loop_
_entity.id
_entity.type
_entity.pdbx_description
1 polymer ?
#
loop_
_entity_poly.entity_id
_entity_poly.type
_entity_poly.pdbx_seq_one_letter_code
_entity_poly.pdbx_strand_id
1 'polypeptide(L)' 'YVRNRVDPRTKTLIFSDRLTVSRTIELYRQFHGRCQLAFGIGTNLTNDLGYEPLQIVIKMVRCNGQPVAKLSDTPSKNM' A
#
# COMPACT_ATOMS: atom_id res chain seq x y z
N TYR A 1 -3.18 -13.00 -12.24
CA TYR A 1 -4.29 -12.81 -13.21
C TYR A 1 -4.15 -13.67 -14.44
N VAL A 2 -3.12 -13.48 -15.29
CA VAL A 2 -2.97 -14.25 -16.54
C VAL A 2 -2.97 -15.77 -16.33
N ARG A 3 -2.21 -16.30 -15.35
CA ARG A 3 -2.23 -17.74 -15.01
C ARG A 3 -3.62 -18.28 -14.63
N ASN A 4 -4.48 -17.41 -14.11
CA ASN A 4 -5.86 -17.75 -13.74
C ASN A 4 -6.86 -17.39 -14.86
N ARG A 5 -6.40 -17.11 -16.08
CA ARG A 5 -7.22 -16.75 -17.25
C ARG A 5 -8.08 -15.49 -17.05
N VAL A 6 -7.57 -14.52 -16.29
CA VAL A 6 -8.24 -13.23 -16.05
C VAL A 6 -7.45 -12.10 -16.72
N ASP A 7 -8.15 -11.22 -17.45
CA ASP A 7 -7.55 -10.02 -18.04
C ASP A 7 -7.22 -8.97 -16.94
N PRO A 8 -5.93 -8.68 -16.67
CA PRO A 8 -5.52 -7.72 -15.65
C PRO A 8 -5.93 -6.28 -15.97
N ARG A 9 -6.22 -5.93 -17.24
CA ARG A 9 -6.68 -4.59 -17.64
C ARG A 9 -8.04 -4.23 -17.05
N THR A 10 -8.80 -5.23 -16.63
CA THR A 10 -10.10 -5.08 -15.96
C THR A 10 -9.99 -4.97 -14.44
N LYS A 11 -8.77 -5.04 -13.88
CA LYS A 11 -8.50 -5.05 -12.44
C LYS A 11 -7.70 -3.83 -12.03
N THR A 12 -7.96 -3.37 -10.81
CA THR A 12 -7.28 -2.21 -10.23
C THR A 12 -6.19 -2.66 -9.27
N LEU A 13 -4.97 -2.14 -9.47
CA LEU A 13 -3.92 -2.18 -8.45
C LEU A 13 -3.94 -0.87 -7.67
N ILE A 14 -4.08 -0.96 -6.35
CA ILE A 14 -4.06 0.19 -5.45
C ILE A 14 -2.74 0.18 -4.70
N PHE A 15 -1.88 1.16 -4.97
CA PHE A 15 -0.61 1.33 -4.26
C PHE A 15 -0.78 2.35 -3.14
N SER A 16 -0.33 2.02 -1.93
CA SER A 16 -0.51 2.90 -0.76
C SER A 16 0.59 2.79 0.30
N ASP A 17 1.63 1.98 0.09
CA ASP A 17 2.73 1.86 1.07
C ASP A 17 3.71 3.02 0.93
N ARG A 18 3.57 4.02 1.80
CA ARG A 18 4.49 5.16 1.97
C ARG A 18 4.89 5.82 0.65
N LEU A 19 3.90 6.11 -0.21
CA LEU A 19 4.15 6.74 -1.51
C LEU A 19 4.60 8.19 -1.37
N THR A 20 5.48 8.59 -2.28
CA THR A 20 5.78 9.98 -2.63
C THR A 20 5.24 10.28 -4.04
N VAL A 21 5.18 11.56 -4.43
CA VAL A 21 4.81 11.95 -5.80
C VAL A 21 5.73 11.29 -6.84
N SER A 22 7.05 11.35 -6.64
CA SER A 22 8.02 10.74 -7.55
C SER A 22 7.81 9.24 -7.68
N ARG A 23 7.63 8.53 -6.54
CA ARG A 23 7.38 7.09 -6.55
C ARG A 23 6.07 6.72 -7.23
N THR A 24 5.04 7.56 -7.08
CA THR A 24 3.74 7.39 -7.75
C THR A 24 3.91 7.48 -9.27
N ILE A 25 4.68 8.45 -9.77
CA ILE A 25 4.96 8.60 -11.21
C ILE A 25 5.73 7.39 -11.75
N GLU A 26 6.73 6.89 -11.02
CA GLU A 26 7.48 5.68 -11.41
C GLU A 26 6.55 4.47 -11.55
N LEU A 27 5.71 4.20 -10.55
CA LEU A 27 4.76 3.10 -10.58
C LEU A 27 3.73 3.27 -11.71
N TYR A 28 3.24 4.49 -11.92
CA TYR A 28 2.35 4.76 -13.05
C TYR A 28 3.01 4.41 -14.38
N ARG A 29 4.22 4.90 -14.64
CA ARG A 29 4.95 4.60 -15.89
C ARG A 29 5.20 3.11 -16.07
N GLN A 30 5.46 2.37 -14.98
CA GLN A 30 5.73 0.93 -15.03
C GLN A 30 4.48 0.07 -15.34
N PHE A 31 3.30 0.49 -14.87
CA PHE A 31 2.09 -0.34 -14.90
C PHE A 31 0.95 0.21 -15.77
N HIS A 32 1.03 1.46 -16.23
CA HIS A 32 0.02 2.06 -17.09
C HIS A 32 -0.19 1.22 -18.37
N GLY A 33 -1.46 1.05 -18.77
CA GLY A 33 -1.86 0.22 -19.90
C GLY A 33 -1.89 -1.29 -19.61
N ARG A 34 -1.37 -1.75 -18.48
CA ARG A 34 -1.35 -3.18 -18.09
C ARG A 34 -2.47 -3.55 -17.10
N CYS A 35 -2.97 -2.58 -16.36
CA CYS A 35 -4.04 -2.67 -15.37
C CYS A 35 -4.62 -1.27 -15.06
N GLN A 36 -5.76 -1.21 -14.38
CA GLN A 36 -6.24 0.04 -13.79
C GLN A 36 -5.40 0.37 -12.56
N LEU A 37 -5.16 1.66 -12.30
CA LEU A 37 -4.27 2.12 -11.25
C LEU A 37 -4.97 3.12 -10.34
N ALA A 38 -4.73 2.97 -9.03
CA ALA A 38 -5.07 3.97 -8.03
C ALA A 38 -3.93 4.10 -7.02
N PHE A 39 -3.81 5.30 -6.44
CA PHE A 39 -2.70 5.64 -5.54
C PHE A 39 -3.23 6.33 -4.29
N GLY A 40 -2.87 5.80 -3.13
CA GLY A 40 -3.11 6.43 -1.84
C GLY A 40 -1.82 7.07 -1.33
N ILE A 41 -1.73 8.39 -1.37
CA ILE A 41 -0.60 9.14 -0.79
C ILE A 41 -1.06 9.67 0.57
N GLY A 42 -0.44 9.16 1.64
CA GLY A 42 -0.76 9.54 3.02
C GLY A 42 0.13 10.69 3.50
N THR A 43 1.03 10.39 4.43
CA THR A 43 1.88 11.37 5.13
C THR A 43 2.59 12.36 4.22
N ASN A 44 3.15 11.93 3.09
CA ASN A 44 3.83 12.83 2.15
C ASN A 44 2.89 13.87 1.49
N LEU A 45 1.58 13.60 1.44
CA LEU A 45 0.60 14.56 0.95
C LEU A 45 0.08 15.47 2.07
N THR A 46 -0.18 14.91 3.26
CA THR A 46 -0.92 15.61 4.31
C THR A 46 -0.05 16.21 5.40
N ASN A 47 1.23 15.84 5.50
CA ASN A 47 2.15 16.27 6.55
C ASN A 47 3.60 16.41 6.03
N ASP A 48 3.77 17.10 4.90
CA ASP A 48 5.08 17.44 4.31
C ASP A 48 5.44 18.90 4.61
N LEU A 49 5.70 19.18 5.89
CA LEU A 49 5.91 20.54 6.42
C LEU A 49 7.39 20.82 6.75
N GLY A 50 8.31 19.96 6.32
CA GLY A 50 9.75 20.07 6.63
C GLY A 50 10.18 19.48 7.98
N TYR A 51 9.27 18.79 8.68
CA TYR A 51 9.55 18.05 9.91
C TYR A 51 9.36 16.55 9.71
N GLU A 52 10.09 15.73 10.48
CA GLU A 52 9.92 14.28 10.44
C GLU A 52 8.56 13.87 11.03
N PRO A 53 7.68 13.19 10.26
CA PRO A 53 6.38 12.78 10.76
C PRO A 53 6.48 11.62 11.78
N LEU A 54 5.62 11.66 12.79
CA LEU A 54 5.54 10.59 13.80
C LEU A 54 5.16 9.24 13.18
N GLN A 55 5.92 8.20 13.52
CA GLN A 55 5.66 6.81 13.13
C GLN A 55 4.81 6.12 14.20
N ILE A 56 3.50 6.36 14.17
CA ILE A 56 2.53 5.80 15.12
C ILE A 56 1.50 4.92 14.40
N VAL A 57 1.09 3.83 15.06
CA VAL A 57 0.12 2.87 14.52
C VAL A 57 -0.85 2.40 15.59
N ILE A 58 -2.07 2.08 15.18
CA ILE A 58 -3.03 1.31 15.98
C ILE A 58 -3.31 0.02 15.22
N LYS A 59 -3.25 -1.11 15.93
CA LYS A 59 -3.47 -2.44 15.37
C LYS A 59 -4.35 -3.26 16.31
N MET A 60 -5.19 -4.11 15.73
CA MET A 60 -5.93 -5.11 16.49
C MET A 60 -4.97 -6.21 16.95
N VAL A 61 -5.00 -6.54 18.24
CA VAL A 61 -4.17 -7.60 18.84
C VAL A 61 -4.99 -8.80 19.33
N ARG A 62 -6.31 -8.62 19.56
CA ARG A 62 -7.23 -9.69 19.95
C ARG A 62 -8.62 -9.50 19.34
N CYS A 63 -9.32 -10.61 19.11
CA CYS A 63 -10.73 -10.65 18.73
C CYS A 63 -11.39 -11.84 19.44
N ASN A 64 -12.54 -11.64 20.09
CA ASN A 64 -13.23 -12.68 20.87
C ASN A 64 -12.32 -13.43 21.87
N GLY A 65 -11.44 -12.69 22.56
CA GLY A 65 -10.49 -13.25 23.50
C GLY A 65 -9.32 -14.02 22.87
N GLN A 66 -9.25 -14.19 21.55
CA GLN A 66 -8.16 -14.88 20.85
C GLN A 66 -7.13 -13.89 20.29
N PRO A 67 -5.82 -14.23 20.26
CA PRO A 67 -4.82 -13.39 19.61
C PRO A 67 -5.04 -13.36 18.10
N VAL A 68 -4.73 -12.22 17.48
CA VAL A 68 -4.70 -12.08 16.01
C VAL A 68 -3.33 -11.56 15.60
N ALA A 69 -2.95 -11.85 14.35
CA ALA A 69 -1.68 -11.41 13.79
C ALA A 69 -1.86 -10.85 12.38
N LYS A 70 -0.96 -9.95 12.00
CA LYS A 70 -0.77 -9.48 10.62
C LYS A 70 0.63 -9.89 10.18
N LEU A 71 0.69 -10.85 9.26
CA LEU A 71 1.89 -11.15 8.50
C LEU A 71 1.95 -10.24 7.27
N SER A 72 3.15 -9.81 6.88
CA SER A 72 3.33 -9.03 5.67
C SER A 72 4.52 -9.52 4.85
N ASP A 73 4.58 -9.11 3.59
CA ASP A 73 5.72 -9.41 2.71
C ASP A 73 7.03 -8.74 3.17
N THR A 74 6.94 -7.80 4.13
CA THR A 74 8.11 -7.22 4.81
C THR A 74 8.30 -7.91 6.17
N PRO A 75 9.38 -8.69 6.38
CA PRO A 75 9.60 -9.43 7.63
C PRO A 75 9.54 -8.57 8.89
N SER A 76 9.98 -7.30 8.81
CA SER A 76 10.01 -6.36 9.93
C SER A 76 8.65 -5.76 10.33
N LYS A 77 7.56 -6.06 9.61
CA LYS A 77 6.21 -5.52 9.89
C LYS A 77 5.25 -6.53 10.53
N ASN A 78 5.72 -7.72 10.90
CA ASN A 78 4.92 -8.76 11.56
C ASN A 78 4.55 -8.32 12.99
N MET A 79 3.28 -8.47 13.36
CA MET A 79 2.75 -8.24 14.71
C MET A 79 1.62 -9.20 14.99
#